data_AF-A0A439KC50-F1
#
_entry.id   AF-A0A439KC50-F1
#
_cell.length_a   1.000
_cell.length_b   1.000
_cell.length_c   1.000
_cell.angle_alpha   90.00
_cell.angle_beta   90.00
_cell.angle_gamma   90.00
#
_symmetry.space_group_name_H-M   'P 1'
#
loop_
_entity.id
_entity.type
_entity.pdbx_description
1 polymer ?
#
loop_
_entity_poly.entity_id
_entity_poly.type
_entity_poly.pdbx_seq_one_letter_code
_entity_poly.pdbx_strand_id
1 'polypeptide(L)'
;LARLGWSHGDDEVMSIADMIAWFDIGDVNKGAARFDFAKLEALNGVHMRRMKDAELLDIFIATLPYLEGGPAIAARLDDTRKAQLLAALPG
;
A
#
# COMPACT_ATOMS: atom_id res chain seq x y z
N LEU A 1 -0.74 7.07 -7.35
CA LEU A 1 -1.29 8.30 -7.94
C LEU A 1 -0.26 9.08 -8.74
N ALA A 2 0.98 9.25 -8.27
CA ALA A 2 2.04 9.99 -8.99
C ALA A 2 2.26 9.55 -10.46
N ARG A 3 2.06 8.27 -10.79
CA ARG A 3 2.16 7.78 -12.18
C ARG A 3 1.04 8.21 -13.13
N LEU A 4 -0.02 8.83 -12.63
CA LEU A 4 -1.14 9.29 -13.46
C LEU A 4 -0.78 10.62 -14.12
N GLY A 5 -0.03 10.53 -15.22
CA GLY A 5 0.41 11.70 -16.00
C GLY A 5 1.90 12.04 -15.85
N TRP A 6 2.65 11.34 -15.02
CA TRP A 6 4.11 11.50 -14.89
C TRP A 6 4.79 10.13 -14.79
N SER A 7 5.97 9.98 -15.38
CA SER A 7 6.73 8.73 -15.35
C SER A 7 8.22 9.03 -15.40
N HIS A 8 9.02 8.31 -14.62
CA HIS A 8 10.48 8.36 -14.69
C HIS A 8 11.01 6.99 -15.09
N GLY A 9 11.51 6.86 -16.32
CA GLY A 9 12.07 5.62 -16.86
C GLY A 9 11.15 4.39 -16.72
N ASP A 10 11.77 3.22 -16.51
CA ASP A 10 11.12 1.92 -16.32
C ASP A 10 10.84 1.59 -14.84
N ASP A 11 11.19 2.48 -13.90
CA ASP A 11 11.03 2.21 -12.48
C ASP A 11 9.57 2.20 -12.09
N GLU A 12 8.98 1.02 -11.88
CA GLU A 12 7.55 0.86 -11.56
C GLU A 12 7.21 1.16 -10.09
N VAL A 13 8.18 1.00 -9.19
CA VAL A 13 8.02 1.11 -7.74
C VAL A 13 9.04 2.13 -7.20
N MET A 14 8.53 3.25 -6.70
CA MET A 14 9.36 4.38 -6.28
C MET A 14 9.09 4.69 -4.81
N SER A 15 10.13 5.05 -4.06
CA SER A 15 9.95 5.64 -2.74
C SER A 15 9.51 7.12 -2.86
N ILE A 16 9.04 7.70 -1.76
CA ILE A 16 8.74 9.14 -1.72
C ILE A 16 10.01 9.98 -1.96
N ALA A 17 11.16 9.53 -1.46
CA ALA A 17 12.43 10.21 -1.70
C ALA A 17 12.80 10.22 -3.18
N ASP A 18 12.62 9.08 -3.87
CA ASP A 18 12.84 8.98 -5.32
C ASP A 18 11.87 9.89 -6.09
N MET A 19 10.59 9.91 -5.69
CA MET A 19 9.59 10.81 -6.28
C MET A 19 10.01 12.28 -6.14
N ILE A 20 10.52 12.70 -4.98
CA ILE A 20 10.99 14.07 -4.76
C ILE A 20 12.23 14.38 -5.62
N ALA A 21 13.16 13.44 -5.73
CA ALA A 21 14.40 13.63 -6.47
C ALA A 21 14.20 13.69 -8.00
N TRP A 22 13.19 12.97 -8.52
CA TRP A 22 12.98 12.82 -9.97
C TRP A 22 11.87 13.68 -10.54
N PHE A 23 10.99 14.25 -9.70
CA PHE A 23 9.85 15.00 -10.18
C PHE A 23 10.25 16.33 -10.82
N ASP A 24 9.93 16.48 -12.11
CA ASP A 24 9.96 17.73 -12.85
C ASP A 24 8.59 17.94 -13.53
N ILE A 25 8.09 19.17 -13.47
CA ILE A 25 6.84 19.56 -14.13
C ILE A 25 6.93 19.43 -15.66
N GLY A 26 8.12 19.52 -16.25
CA GLY A 26 8.35 19.32 -17.67
C GLY A 26 8.02 17.90 -18.16
N ASP A 27 8.11 16.91 -17.26
CA ASP A 27 7.88 15.49 -17.56
C ASP A 27 6.42 15.06 -17.36
N VAL A 28 5.52 16.02 -17.07
CA VAL A 28 4.10 15.76 -16.93
C VAL A 28 3.42 15.72 -18.31
N ASN A 29 2.94 14.54 -18.69
CA ASN A 29 2.21 14.30 -19.92
C ASN A 29 0.82 14.96 -19.91
N LYS A 30 0.49 15.69 -20.99
CA LYS A 30 -0.82 16.34 -21.19
C LYS A 30 -1.96 15.36 -21.57
N GLY A 31 -1.64 14.08 -21.78
CA GLY A 31 -2.61 13.05 -22.12
C GLY A 31 -3.46 12.64 -20.91
N ALA A 32 -4.70 12.19 -21.15
CA ALA A 32 -5.57 11.71 -20.10
C ALA A 32 -4.98 10.45 -19.45
N ALA A 33 -4.59 10.55 -18.18
CA ALA A 33 -4.19 9.40 -17.40
C ALA A 33 -5.41 8.50 -17.13
N ARG A 34 -5.30 7.22 -17.43
CA ARG A 34 -6.33 6.22 -17.11
C ARG A 34 -6.01 5.57 -15.78
N PHE A 35 -7.04 5.44 -14.94
CA PHE A 35 -6.92 4.69 -13.70
C PHE A 35 -6.95 3.19 -14.02
N ASP A 36 -5.86 2.49 -13.71
CA ASP A 36 -5.73 1.06 -13.92
C ASP A 36 -5.72 0.35 -12.55
N PHE A 37 -6.80 -0.39 -12.27
CA PHE A 37 -6.95 -1.13 -11.02
C PHE A 37 -5.98 -2.30 -10.90
N ALA A 38 -5.66 -3.00 -12.00
CA ALA A 38 -4.72 -4.11 -11.97
C ALA A 38 -3.31 -3.62 -11.65
N LYS A 39 -2.91 -2.47 -12.23
CA LYS A 39 -1.63 -1.84 -11.88
C LYS A 39 -1.60 -1.34 -10.43
N LEU A 40 -2.72 -0.81 -9.94
CA LEU A 40 -2.84 -0.40 -8.55
C LEU A 40 -2.67 -1.59 -7.59
N GLU A 41 -3.37 -2.70 -7.83
CA GLU A 41 -3.30 -3.91 -7.02
C GLU A 41 -1.89 -4.50 -7.02
N ALA A 42 -1.24 -4.57 -8.18
CA ALA A 42 0.14 -5.04 -8.30
C ALA A 42 1.10 -4.18 -7.46
N LEU A 43 1.01 -2.85 -7.58
CA LEU A 43 1.84 -1.90 -6.83
C LEU A 43 1.58 -1.98 -5.32
N ASN A 44 0.31 -2.03 -4.93
CA ASN A 44 -0.08 -2.18 -3.52
C ASN A 44 0.51 -3.47 -2.92
N GLY A 45 0.46 -4.58 -3.67
CA GLY A 45 1.07 -5.84 -3.25
C GLY A 45 2.58 -5.74 -3.02
N VAL A 46 3.31 -4.97 -3.86
CA VAL A 46 4.74 -4.73 -3.64
C VAL A 46 4.98 -3.94 -2.35
N HIS A 47 4.21 -2.88 -2.09
CA HIS A 47 4.37 -2.10 -0.87
C HIS A 47 4.04 -2.90 0.39
N MET A 48 2.95 -3.67 0.38
CA MET A 48 2.57 -4.53 1.52
C MET A 48 3.66 -5.54 1.86
N ARG A 49 4.28 -6.18 0.86
CA ARG A 49 5.38 -7.15 1.07
C ARG A 49 6.70 -6.52 1.52
N ARG A 50 6.88 -5.21 1.34
CA ARG A 50 8.09 -4.48 1.78
C ARG A 50 7.92 -3.85 3.16
N MET A 51 6.70 -3.79 3.66
CA MET A 51 6.37 -3.23 4.97
C MET A 51 6.71 -4.23 6.06
N LYS A 52 7.09 -3.75 7.25
CA LYS A 52 7.31 -4.63 8.40
C LYS A 52 5.99 -5.24 8.83
N ASP A 53 6.00 -6.52 9.19
CA ASP A 53 4.79 -7.24 9.63
C ASP A 53 4.05 -6.54 10.78
N ALA A 54 4.77 -5.97 11.74
CA ALA A 54 4.16 -5.22 12.85
C ALA A 54 3.40 -3.99 12.35
N GLU A 55 3.98 -3.23 11.43
CA GLU A 55 3.36 -2.05 10.84
C GLU A 55 2.15 -2.45 9.97
N LEU A 56 2.26 -3.57 9.23
CA LEU A 56 1.17 -4.11 8.43
C LEU A 56 -0.01 -4.59 9.30
N LEU A 57 0.29 -5.25 10.43
CA LEU A 57 -0.71 -5.69 11.41
C LEU A 57 -1.45 -4.49 12.03
N ASP A 58 -0.73 -3.43 12.39
CA ASP A 58 -1.34 -2.22 12.95
C ASP A 58 -2.32 -1.57 11.95
N ILE A 59 -1.93 -1.50 10.66
CA ILE A 59 -2.81 -0.99 9.59
C ILE A 59 -4.02 -1.90 9.40
N PHE A 60 -3.83 -3.22 9.42
CA PHE A 60 -4.94 -4.17 9.33
C PHE A 60 -5.94 -3.96 10.46
N ILE A 61 -5.48 -3.83 11.71
CA ILE A 61 -6.36 -3.59 12.86
C ILE A 61 -7.08 -2.25 12.73
N ALA A 62 -6.37 -1.19 12.32
CA ALA A 62 -6.94 0.14 12.12
C ALA A 62 -7.98 0.20 10.99
N THR A 63 -7.91 -0.72 10.02
CA THR A 63 -8.86 -0.78 8.89
C THR A 63 -10.12 -1.59 9.20
N LEU A 64 -10.10 -2.50 10.19
CA LEU A 64 -11.26 -3.31 10.58
C LEU A 64 -12.59 -2.55 10.76
N PRO A 65 -12.65 -1.33 11.34
CA PRO A 65 -13.92 -0.61 11.48
C PRO A 65 -14.62 -0.30 10.14
N TYR A 66 -13.87 -0.29 9.04
CA TYR A 66 -14.35 0.04 7.70
C TYR A 66 -14.58 -1.20 6.82
N LEU A 67 -14.21 -2.39 7.30
CA LEU A 67 -14.37 -3.65 6.57
C LEU A 67 -15.69 -4.33 6.93
N GLU A 68 -16.29 -5.00 5.96
CA GLU A 68 -17.44 -5.86 6.20
C GLU A 68 -17.08 -6.96 7.21
N GLY A 69 -17.85 -7.06 8.30
CA GLY A 69 -17.56 -7.98 9.40
C GLY A 69 -16.36 -7.60 10.29
N GLY A 70 -15.65 -6.52 9.97
CA GLY A 70 -14.46 -6.11 10.69
C GLY A 70 -14.68 -5.74 12.17
N PRO A 71 -15.78 -5.06 12.58
CA PRO A 71 -16.08 -4.85 14.00
C PRO A 71 -16.22 -6.16 14.80
N ALA A 72 -16.74 -7.23 14.20
CA ALA A 72 -16.85 -8.54 14.85
C ALA A 72 -15.48 -9.22 15.01
N ILE A 73 -14.58 -9.02 14.05
CA ILE A 73 -13.18 -9.47 14.15
C ILE A 73 -12.46 -8.67 15.24
N ALA A 74 -12.62 -7.34 15.26
CA ALA A 74 -12.02 -6.45 16.24
C ALA A 74 -12.43 -6.80 17.67
N ALA A 75 -13.72 -7.10 17.90
CA ALA A 75 -14.23 -7.52 19.20
C ALA A 75 -13.61 -8.83 19.72
N ARG A 76 -13.03 -9.64 18.82
CA ARG A 76 -12.36 -10.90 19.15
C ARG A 76 -10.84 -10.76 19.20
N LEU A 77 -10.25 -9.60 18.91
CA LEU A 77 -8.80 -9.44 18.98
C LEU A 77 -8.33 -9.23 20.42
N ASP A 78 -7.56 -10.18 20.92
CA ASP A 78 -6.79 -10.10 22.15
C ASP A 78 -5.28 -10.18 21.82
N ASP A 79 -4.43 -9.98 22.82
CA ASP A 79 -2.97 -9.97 22.62
C ASP A 79 -2.44 -11.31 22.09
N THR A 80 -3.05 -12.42 22.51
CA THR A 80 -2.71 -13.76 22.00
C THR A 80 -3.00 -13.88 20.51
N ARG A 81 -4.18 -13.44 20.06
CA ARG A 81 -4.57 -13.49 18.64
C ARG A 81 -3.77 -12.51 17.79
N LYS A 82 -3.41 -11.34 18.33
CA LYS A 82 -2.49 -10.41 17.65
C LYS A 82 -1.12 -11.05 17.44
N ALA A 83 -0.58 -11.73 18.45
CA ALA A 83 0.70 -12.44 18.34
C ALA A 83 0.61 -13.59 17.32
N GLN A 84 -0.49 -14.33 17.29
CA GLN A 84 -0.73 -15.37 16.29
C GLN A 84 -0.82 -14.81 14.86
N LEU A 85 -1.53 -13.69 14.67
CA LEU A 85 -1.60 -13.00 13.39
C LEU A 85 -0.22 -12.50 12.95
N LEU A 86 0.53 -11.88 13.86
CA LEU A 86 1.89 -11.41 13.59
C LEU A 86 2.81 -12.55 13.13
N ALA A 87 2.75 -13.70 13.82
CA ALA A 87 3.56 -14.87 13.47
C ALA A 87 3.13 -15.56 12.16
N ALA A 88 1.90 -15.29 11.68
CA ALA A 88 1.38 -15.83 10.43
C ALA A 88 1.65 -14.92 9.23
N LEU A 89 2.11 -13.68 9.45
CA LEU A 89 2.51 -12.79 8.37
C LEU A 89 3.86 -13.24 7.75
N PRO A 90 4.03 -13.11 6.43
CA PRO A 90 5.10 -13.81 5.72
C PRO A 90 6.53 -13.27 5.90
N GLY A 91 6.79 -12.22 6.70
CA GLY A 91 8.14 -11.67 6.89
C GLY A 91 8.62 -10.77 5.76
#